data_AF-A0A8T6QJR3-F1
#
_entry.id   AF-A0A8T6QJR3-F1
#
_cell.length_a   1.000
_cell.length_b   1.000
_cell.length_c   1.000
_cell.angle_alpha   90.00
_cell.angle_beta   90.00
_cell.angle_gamma   90.00
#
_symmetry.space_group_name_H-M   'P 1'
#
loop_
_entity.id
_entity.type
_entity.pdbx_description
1 polymer ?
#
loop_
_entity_poly.entity_id
_entity_poly.type
_entity_poly.pdbx_seq_one_letter_code
_entity_poly.pdbx_strand_id
1 'polypeptide(L)'
;GELLSLLQAGYQRVLMVDFDGFLPEFYHPQLPAEMPTWPYAVALVIEAGDDWQCETQPAIAVNETTLPQSMLFLQHYLQNADAFSLPGERVQWRWSRR
;
A
#
# COMPACT_ATOMS: atom_id res chain seq x y z
N GLY A 1 3.93 -8.61 -9.55
CA GLY A 1 2.65 -7.85 -9.57
C GLY A 1 2.49 -7.17 -10.91
N GLU A 2 1.27 -6.75 -11.25
CA GLU A 2 0.88 -6.17 -12.55
C GLU A 2 1.75 -4.97 -12.97
N LEU A 3 2.14 -4.11 -12.03
CA LEU A 3 3.05 -2.99 -12.26
C LEU A 3 4.44 -3.43 -12.75
N LEU A 4 4.99 -4.51 -12.18
CA LEU A 4 6.30 -5.03 -12.58
C LEU A 4 6.26 -5.58 -14.01
N SER A 5 5.12 -6.14 -14.42
CA SER A 5 4.91 -6.60 -15.80
C SER A 5 4.88 -5.44 -16.80
N LEU A 6 4.34 -4.27 -16.42
CA LEU A 6 4.39 -3.06 -17.25
C LEU A 6 5.82 -2.52 -17.39
N LEU A 7 6.59 -2.46 -16.29
CA LEU A 7 7.99 -2.06 -16.36
C LEU A 7 8.82 -3.03 -17.23
N GLN A 8 8.58 -4.34 -17.10
CA GLN A 8 9.21 -5.36 -17.94
C GLN A 8 8.79 -5.29 -19.41
N ALA A 9 7.60 -4.75 -19.70
CA ALA A 9 7.13 -4.48 -21.07
C ALA A 9 7.74 -3.20 -21.68
N GLY A 10 8.64 -2.52 -20.98
CA GLY A 10 9.40 -1.38 -21.50
C GLY A 10 8.84 0.00 -21.15
N TYR A 11 7.79 0.08 -20.31
CA TYR A 11 7.32 1.35 -19.79
C TYR A 11 8.33 1.91 -18.79
N GLN A 12 8.78 3.16 -18.99
CA GLN A 12 9.82 3.76 -18.15
C GLN A 12 9.26 4.38 -16.86
N ARG A 13 8.03 4.90 -16.91
CA ARG A 13 7.31 5.51 -15.80
C ARG A 13 5.90 4.96 -15.77
N VAL A 14 5.47 4.49 -14.61
CA VAL A 14 4.10 4.01 -14.39
C VAL A 14 3.48 4.83 -13.28
N LEU A 15 2.33 5.44 -13.56
CA LEU A 15 1.50 6.08 -12.54
C LEU A 15 0.63 4.99 -11.89
N MET A 16 0.88 4.71 -10.63
CA MET A 16 0.02 3.88 -9.79
C MET A 16 -0.88 4.80 -8.98
N VAL A 17 -2.19 4.56 -9.00
CA VAL A 17 -3.16 5.29 -8.17
C VAL A 17 -3.94 4.27 -7.36
N ASP A 18 -3.90 4.43 -6.04
CA ASP A 18 -4.73 3.70 -5.08
C ASP A 18 -5.73 4.67 -4.45
N PHE A 19 -7.00 4.35 -4.44
CA PHE A 19 -8.05 5.25 -3.96
C PHE A 19 -9.27 4.47 -3.50
N ASP A 20 -9.95 5.01 -2.49
CA ASP A 20 -11.30 4.59 -2.12
C ASP A 20 -12.24 5.80 -2.09
N GLY A 21 -13.50 5.52 -2.43
CA GLY A 21 -14.58 6.50 -2.37
C GLY A 21 -15.19 6.63 -0.97
N PHE A 22 -16.06 7.63 -0.81
CA PHE A 22 -16.87 7.73 0.39
C PHE A 22 -17.82 6.52 0.48
N LEU A 23 -17.83 5.85 1.63
CA LEU A 23 -18.72 4.73 1.86
C LEU A 23 -20.00 5.18 2.59
N PRO A 24 -21.20 4.96 2.02
CA PRO A 24 -22.45 5.38 2.63
C PRO A 24 -22.70 4.79 4.02
N GLU A 25 -23.33 5.58 4.90
CA GLU A 25 -23.56 5.22 6.31
C GLU A 25 -24.35 3.92 6.51
N PHE A 26 -25.22 3.55 5.56
CA PHE A 26 -26.02 2.34 5.68
C PHE A 26 -25.20 1.03 5.57
N TYR A 27 -23.96 1.09 5.07
CA TYR A 27 -23.04 -0.04 5.09
C TYR A 27 -22.26 -0.16 6.41
N HIS A 28 -22.13 0.93 7.17
CA HIS A 28 -21.25 1.01 8.35
C HIS A 28 -21.51 -0.08 9.41
N PRO A 29 -22.77 -0.51 9.69
CA PRO A 29 -23.01 -1.56 10.70
C PRO A 29 -22.39 -2.92 10.38
N GLN A 30 -22.03 -3.17 9.11
CA GLN A 30 -21.51 -4.45 8.63
C GLN A 30 -19.99 -4.45 8.48
N LEU A 31 -19.34 -3.30 8.68
CA LEU A 31 -17.91 -3.14 8.46
C LEU A 31 -17.12 -3.40 9.75
N PRO A 32 -15.87 -3.86 9.62
CA PRO A 32 -14.92 -3.80 10.73
C PRO A 32 -14.80 -2.37 11.26
N ALA A 33 -14.75 -2.20 12.58
CA ALA A 33 -14.71 -0.89 13.22
C ALA A 33 -13.49 -0.05 12.82
N GLU A 34 -12.40 -0.70 12.42
CA GLU A 34 -11.15 -0.06 12.00
C GLU A 34 -11.10 0.27 10.50
N MET A 35 -12.10 -0.16 9.73
CA MET A 35 -12.13 0.07 8.28
C MET A 35 -12.34 1.55 7.95
N PRO A 36 -11.44 2.18 7.15
CA PRO A 36 -11.63 3.55 6.69
C PRO A 36 -12.91 3.68 5.85
N THR A 37 -13.77 4.65 6.18
CA THR A 37 -15.00 4.99 5.41
C THR A 37 -14.93 6.34 4.71
N TRP A 38 -13.83 7.07 4.93
CA TRP A 38 -13.55 8.37 4.33
C TRP A 38 -12.84 8.21 2.98
N PRO A 39 -13.13 9.09 2.01
CA PRO A 39 -12.53 9.00 0.68
C PRO A 39 -11.05 9.37 0.71
N TYR A 40 -10.25 8.72 -0.14
CA TYR A 40 -8.85 9.07 -0.30
C TYR A 40 -8.29 8.70 -1.67
N ALA A 41 -7.13 9.27 -2.01
CA ALA A 41 -6.32 8.83 -3.14
C ALA A 41 -4.82 9.02 -2.84
N VAL A 42 -4.01 8.04 -3.22
CA VAL A 42 -2.55 8.07 -3.21
C VAL A 42 -2.06 7.77 -4.62
N ALA A 43 -1.29 8.69 -5.20
CA ALA A 43 -0.71 8.55 -6.52
C ALA A 43 0.83 8.51 -6.42
N LEU A 44 1.43 7.46 -6.97
CA LEU A 44 2.87 7.24 -7.00
C LEU A 44 3.33 7.10 -8.46
N VAL A 45 4.43 7.78 -8.80
CA VAL A 45 5.13 7.54 -10.07
C VAL A 45 6.26 6.55 -9.78
N ILE A 46 6.22 5.40 -10.46
CA ILE A 46 7.17 4.32 -10.26
C ILE A 46 8.01 4.17 -11.52
N GLU A 47 9.32 4.09 -11.31
CA GLU A 47 10.33 3.89 -12.34
C GLU A 47 11.10 2.59 -12.05
N ALA A 48 11.74 2.04 -13.07
CA ALA A 48 12.66 0.92 -12.87
C ALA A 48 13.91 1.42 -12.12
N GLY A 49 14.25 0.76 -11.00
CA GLY A 49 15.39 1.10 -10.16
C GLY A 49 15.52 0.16 -8.97
N ASP A 50 16.58 0.36 -8.19
CA ASP A 50 16.94 -0.50 -7.06
C ASP A 50 16.94 0.23 -5.70
N ASP A 51 16.47 1.49 -5.67
CA ASP A 51 16.47 2.34 -4.47
C ASP A 51 15.63 1.77 -3.33
N TRP A 52 14.59 1.01 -3.69
CA TRP A 52 13.69 0.36 -2.76
C TRP A 52 13.51 -1.11 -3.13
N GLN A 53 13.54 -1.96 -2.11
CA GLN A 53 13.26 -3.38 -2.21
C GLN A 53 12.01 -3.72 -1.40
N CYS A 54 11.15 -4.55 -1.98
CA CYS A 54 9.97 -5.10 -1.31
C CYS A 54 10.07 -6.62 -1.23
N GLU A 55 10.00 -7.17 -0.03
CA GLU A 55 10.03 -8.61 0.25
C GLU A 55 8.71 -9.05 0.88
N THR A 56 8.16 -10.16 0.38
CA THR A 56 6.98 -10.78 1.01
C THR A 56 7.43 -11.72 2.11
N GLN A 57 6.94 -11.52 3.33
CA GLN A 57 7.24 -12.35 4.49
C GLN A 57 5.95 -12.96 5.04
N PRO A 58 5.97 -14.20 5.56
CA PRO A 58 4.84 -14.73 6.31
C PRO A 58 4.50 -13.83 7.49
N ALA A 59 3.22 -13.60 7.73
CA ALA A 59 2.75 -12.84 8.88
C ALA A 59 1.51 -13.50 9.48
N ILE A 60 1.30 -13.27 10.77
CA ILE A 60 0.04 -13.62 11.41
C ILE A 60 -0.99 -12.59 10.94
N ALA A 61 -2.19 -13.06 10.62
CA ALA A 61 -3.31 -12.18 10.30
C ALA A 61 -3.49 -11.17 11.44
N VAL A 62 -3.33 -9.91 11.11
CA VAL A 62 -3.59 -8.78 12.00
C VAL A 62 -4.93 -8.17 11.61
N ASN A 63 -5.60 -7.54 12.58
CA ASN A 63 -6.81 -6.79 12.31
C ASN A 63 -6.54 -5.69 11.28
N GLU A 64 -7.62 -5.27 10.60
CA GLU A 64 -7.61 -4.15 9.65
C GLU A 64 -6.94 -2.93 10.26
N THR A 65 -6.06 -2.29 9.50
CA THR A 65 -5.41 -1.07 9.95
C THR A 65 -6.36 0.12 9.82
N THR A 66 -6.31 1.04 10.78
CA THR A 66 -7.08 2.30 10.74
C THR A 66 -6.71 3.22 9.58
N LEU A 67 -5.59 2.93 8.91
CA LEU A 67 -5.10 3.63 7.74
C LEU A 67 -4.95 2.64 6.58
N PRO A 68 -5.35 3.00 5.34
CA PRO A 68 -5.13 2.17 4.16
C PRO A 68 -3.64 1.88 3.94
N GLN A 69 -3.33 0.73 3.35
CA GLN A 69 -1.93 0.30 3.11
C GLN A 69 -1.12 1.31 2.29
N SER A 70 -1.71 1.92 1.25
CA SER A 70 -1.04 2.92 0.42
C SER A 70 -0.69 4.19 1.22
N MET A 71 -1.54 4.57 2.18
CA MET A 71 -1.27 5.67 3.08
C MET A 71 -0.24 5.34 4.16
N LEU A 72 -0.24 4.11 4.69
CA LEU A 72 0.82 3.63 5.58
C LEU A 72 2.18 3.64 4.88
N PHE A 73 2.22 3.17 3.62
CA PHE A 73 3.41 3.28 2.78
C PHE A 73 3.85 4.73 2.64
N LEU A 74 2.94 5.63 2.25
CA LEU A 74 3.24 7.04 2.05
C LEU A 74 3.75 7.71 3.33
N GLN A 75 3.13 7.39 4.48
CA GLN A 75 3.57 7.88 5.79
C GLN A 75 5.02 7.49 6.06
N HIS A 76 5.37 6.21 5.95
CA HIS A 76 6.73 5.74 6.19
C HIS A 76 7.73 6.29 5.16
N TYR A 77 7.31 6.38 3.90
CA TYR A 77 8.12 6.95 2.83
C TYR A 77 8.48 8.42 3.11
N LEU A 78 7.49 9.24 3.49
CA LEU A 78 7.68 10.66 3.83
C LEU A 78 8.46 10.87 5.13
N GLN A 79 8.40 9.91 6.05
CA GLN A 79 9.21 9.90 7.27
C GLN A 79 10.69 9.56 7.00
N ASN A 80 11.06 9.24 5.76
CA ASN A 80 12.39 8.76 5.40
C ASN A 80 12.82 7.54 6.23
N ALA A 81 11.90 6.62 6.49
CA ALA A 81 12.24 5.36 7.13
C ALA A 81 13.19 4.54 6.23
N ASP A 82 14.24 3.97 6.83
CA ASP A 82 15.19 3.10 6.12
C ASP A 82 14.57 1.74 5.80
N ALA A 83 13.67 1.25 6.66
CA ALA A 83 12.88 0.04 6.45
C ALA A 83 11.58 0.07 7.26
N PHE A 84 10.53 -0.55 6.72
CA PHE A 84 9.22 -0.70 7.38
C PHE A 84 8.48 -1.91 6.81
N SER A 85 7.45 -2.40 7.52
CA SER A 85 6.59 -3.49 7.06
C SER A 85 5.15 -3.01 6.92
N LEU A 86 4.52 -3.35 5.80
CA LEU A 86 3.09 -3.16 5.59
C LEU A 86 2.36 -4.47 5.89
N PRO A 87 1.36 -4.49 6.79
CA PRO A 87 0.60 -5.68 7.10
C PRO A 87 -0.38 -6.01 5.98
N GLY A 88 -0.50 -7.29 5.63
CA GLY A 88 -1.60 -7.85 4.84
C GLY A 88 -2.31 -8.97 5.61
N GLU A 89 -3.27 -9.63 4.96
CA GLU A 89 -4.12 -10.64 5.63
C GLU A 89 -3.33 -11.84 6.19
N ARG A 90 -2.33 -12.36 5.46
CA ARG A 90 -1.54 -13.56 5.85
C ARG A 90 -0.04 -13.41 5.57
N VAL A 91 0.31 -12.27 5.04
CA VAL A 91 1.67 -11.90 4.65
C VAL A 91 1.88 -10.46 5.06
N GLN A 92 3.14 -10.07 5.19
CA GLN A 92 3.54 -8.67 5.30
C GLN A 92 4.54 -8.37 4.21
N TRP A 93 4.55 -7.13 3.76
CA TRP A 93 5.51 -6.64 2.77
C TRP A 93 6.53 -5.78 3.49
N ARG A 94 7.77 -6.28 3.58
CA ARG A 94 8.89 -5.53 4.13
C ARG A 94 9.49 -4.68 3.02
N TRP A 95 9.49 -3.37 3.23
CA TRP A 95 10.14 -2.38 2.41
C TRP A 95 11.46 -1.97 3.06
N SER A 96 12.52 -1.83 2.27
CA SER A 96 13.80 -1.29 2.71
C SER A 96 14.48 -0.51 1.60
N ARG A 97 15.16 0.58 1.97
CA ARG A 97 16.08 1.29 1.08
C ARG A 97 17.37 0.49 0.92
N ARG A 98 18.02 0.62 -0.24
CA ARG A 98 19.40 0.14 -0.45
C ARG A 98 20.42 1.23 -0.19
#